data_AF-A0A520IGG2-F1
#
_entry.id   AF-A0A520IGG2-F1
#
_cell.length_a   1.000
_cell.length_b   1.000
_cell.length_c   1.000
_cell.angle_alpha   90.00
_cell.angle_beta   90.00
_cell.angle_gamma   90.00
#
_symmetry.space_group_name_H-M   'P 1'
#
loop_
_entity.id
_entity.type
_entity.pdbx_description
1 polymer ?
#
loop_
_entity_poly.entity_id
_entity_poly.type
_entity_poly.pdbx_seq_one_letter_code
_entity_poly.pdbx_strand_id
1 'polypeptide(L)'
;MVKVIGRNAEKKELQRIEHSKEAELVAVYGRRRVGKTFLIRNGFSRPLSFELTGMHNVSHKEQLENFSSALKTSYANGLPLATPG
;
A
#
# COMPACT_ATOMS: atom_id res chain seq x y z
N MET A 1 -9.30 3.58 -10.46
CA MET A 1 -9.64 4.02 -9.09
C MET A 1 -11.15 4.11 -8.95
N VAL A 2 -11.68 3.67 -7.82
CA VAL A 2 -13.11 3.72 -7.49
C VAL A 2 -13.36 4.86 -6.51
N LYS A 3 -14.47 5.59 -6.66
CA LYS A 3 -14.80 6.72 -5.78
C LYS A 3 -15.04 6.27 -4.34
N VAL A 4 -14.35 6.89 -3.38
CA VAL A 4 -14.60 6.70 -1.93
C VAL A 4 -15.77 7.56 -1.47
N ILE A 5 -16.85 6.92 -1.01
CA ILE A 5 -18.03 7.59 -0.46
C ILE A 5 -17.84 7.89 1.04
N GLY A 6 -18.29 9.05 1.51
CA GLY A 6 -18.11 9.48 2.90
C GLY A 6 -16.64 9.70 3.28
N ARG A 7 -16.28 9.50 4.55
CA ARG A 7 -14.90 9.59 5.07
C ARG A 7 -14.21 10.92 4.79
N ASN A 8 -14.93 12.02 4.99
CA ASN A 8 -14.46 13.35 4.61
C ASN A 8 -13.19 13.75 5.38
N ALA A 9 -13.11 13.39 6.67
CA ALA A 9 -11.93 13.67 7.49
C ALA A 9 -10.71 12.88 7.00
N GLU A 10 -10.86 11.57 6.77
CA GLU A 10 -9.74 10.74 6.33
C GLU A 10 -9.27 11.08 4.92
N LYS A 11 -10.18 11.39 3.99
CA LYS A 11 -9.80 11.87 2.64
C LYS A 11 -9.02 13.18 2.71
N LYS A 12 -9.44 14.11 3.57
CA LYS A 12 -8.73 15.38 3.76
C LYS A 12 -7.32 15.15 4.28
N GLU A 13 -7.14 14.22 5.20
CA GLU A 13 -5.83 13.88 5.74
C GLU A 13 -4.94 13.20 4.70
N LEU A 14 -5.46 12.22 3.95
CA LEU A 14 -4.71 11.58 2.86
C LEU A 14 -4.30 12.59 1.78
N GLN A 15 -5.16 13.56 1.45
CA GLN A 15 -4.80 14.64 0.54
C GLN A 15 -3.70 15.55 1.11
N ARG A 16 -3.76 15.89 2.41
CA ARG A 16 -2.69 16.66 3.06
C ARG A 16 -1.34 15.94 2.95
N ILE A 17 -1.33 14.64 3.25
CA ILE A 17 -0.15 13.78 3.16
C ILE A 17 0.38 13.73 1.73
N GLU A 18 -0.50 13.55 0.74
CA GLU A 18 -0.12 13.49 -0.68
C GLU A 18 0.55 14.77 -1.19
N HIS A 19 0.16 15.93 -0.65
CA HIS A 19 0.73 17.23 -1.03
C HIS A 19 1.87 17.68 -0.10
N SER A 20 2.25 16.87 0.90
CA SER A 20 3.39 17.15 1.77
C SER A 20 4.70 17.12 0.98
N LYS A 21 5.65 17.96 1.39
CA LYS A 21 7.02 17.92 0.85
C LYS A 21 7.92 16.95 1.62
N GLU A 22 7.41 16.39 2.71
CA GLU A 22 8.14 15.50 3.61
C GLU A 22 7.64 14.06 3.48
N ALA A 23 8.49 13.11 3.90
CA ALA A 23 8.10 11.72 4.04
C ALA A 23 7.17 11.55 5.27
N GLU A 24 6.02 10.94 5.05
CA GLU A 24 4.97 10.78 6.07
C GLU A 24 4.71 9.29 6.34
N LEU A 25 4.57 8.92 7.61
CA LEU A 25 4.18 7.57 8.03
C LEU A 25 2.74 7.58 8.53
N VAL A 26 1.89 6.75 7.91
CA VAL A 26 0.45 6.71 8.20
C VAL A 26 0.04 5.32 8.68
N ALA A 27 -0.59 5.26 9.85
CA ALA A 27 -1.20 4.05 10.38
C ALA A 27 -2.73 4.16 10.34
N VAL A 28 -3.39 3.29 9.57
CA VAL A 28 -4.87 3.23 9.51
C VAL A 28 -5.38 2.01 10.27
N TYR A 29 -6.08 2.26 11.36
CA TYR A 29 -6.61 1.23 12.27
C TYR A 29 -8.13 1.33 12.46
N GLY A 30 -8.74 0.33 13.09
CA GLY A 30 -10.19 0.25 13.33
C GLY A 30 -10.76 -1.16 13.11
N ARG A 31 -12.08 -1.34 13.31
CA ARG A 31 -12.74 -2.67 13.24
C ARG A 31 -12.51 -3.40 11.91
N ARG A 32 -12.61 -4.73 11.94
CA ARG A 32 -12.53 -5.58 10.75
C ARG A 32 -13.65 -5.19 9.76
N ARG A 33 -13.38 -5.29 8.46
CA ARG A 33 -14.34 -5.02 7.35
C ARG A 33 -14.86 -3.59 7.19
N VAL A 34 -14.32 -2.59 7.90
CA VAL A 34 -14.72 -1.18 7.67
C VAL A 34 -14.19 -0.55 6.37
N GLY A 35 -13.39 -1.28 5.56
CA GLY A 35 -12.89 -0.76 4.27
C GLY A 35 -11.59 0.04 4.35
N LYS A 36 -10.71 -0.22 5.33
CA LYS A 36 -9.42 0.47 5.47
C LYS A 36 -8.52 0.30 4.24
N THR A 37 -8.34 -0.93 3.76
CA THR A 37 -7.57 -1.22 2.53
C THR A 37 -8.19 -0.53 1.31
N PHE A 38 -9.52 -0.50 1.23
CA PHE A 38 -10.22 0.19 0.14
C PHE A 38 -9.95 1.70 0.17
N LEU A 39 -9.94 2.31 1.36
CA LEU A 39 -9.61 3.72 1.54
C LEU A 39 -8.18 4.03 1.06
N ILE A 40 -7.18 3.25 1.48
CA ILE A 40 -5.78 3.49 1.07
C ILE A 40 -5.60 3.33 -0.44
N ARG A 41 -6.23 2.33 -1.06
CA ARG A 41 -6.12 2.08 -2.51
C ARG A 41 -6.80 3.12 -3.40
N ASN A 42 -7.74 3.91 -2.85
CA ASN A 42 -8.58 4.81 -3.64
C ASN A 42 -8.65 6.26 -3.10
N GLY A 43 -8.02 6.54 -1.96
CA GLY A 43 -8.04 7.84 -1.31
C GLY A 43 -6.99 8.83 -1.81
N PHE A 44 -5.91 8.32 -2.41
CA PHE A 44 -4.87 9.11 -3.08
C PHE A 44 -5.24 9.41 -4.52
N SER A 45 -4.71 10.51 -5.09
CA SER A 45 -4.93 10.87 -6.50
C SER A 45 -4.17 9.96 -7.47
N ARG A 46 -3.06 9.35 -7.01
CA ARG A 46 -2.24 8.42 -7.79
C ARG A 46 -2.35 6.98 -7.26
N PRO A 47 -2.19 5.97 -8.14
CA PRO A 47 -2.02 4.59 -7.69
C PRO A 47 -0.81 4.45 -6.77
N LEU A 48 -0.89 3.49 -5.84
CA LEU A 48 0.25 3.14 -4.99
C LEU A 48 1.40 2.62 -5.87
N SER A 49 2.61 3.12 -5.63
CA SER A 49 3.81 2.63 -6.31
C SER A 49 4.18 1.21 -5.91
N PHE A 50 3.83 0.80 -4.69
CA PHE A 50 4.12 -0.52 -4.14
C PHE A 50 3.11 -0.84 -3.02
N GLU A 51 2.65 -2.09 -2.97
CA GLU A 51 1.81 -2.61 -1.90
C GLU A 51 2.26 -4.02 -1.52
N LEU A 52 2.32 -4.31 -0.23
CA LEU A 52 2.66 -5.62 0.31
C LEU A 52 1.68 -6.00 1.42
N THR A 53 1.25 -7.26 1.43
CA THR A 53 0.58 -7.86 2.58
C THR A 53 1.52 -8.88 3.21
N GLY A 54 1.83 -8.71 4.50
CA GLY A 54 2.65 -9.66 5.24
C GLY A 54 1.95 -11.01 5.39
N MET A 55 2.73 -12.09 5.37
CA MET A 55 2.23 -13.45 5.60
C MET A 55 2.30 -13.80 7.09
N HIS A 56 1.32 -14.52 7.62
CA HIS A 56 1.26 -14.88 9.03
C HIS A 56 1.95 -16.23 9.29
N ASN A 57 2.78 -16.35 10.33
CA ASN A 57 3.47 -17.59 10.74
C ASN A 57 4.32 -18.28 9.64
N VAL A 58 4.96 -17.49 8.76
CA VAL A 58 5.90 -18.00 7.76
C VAL A 58 7.35 -17.68 8.13
N SER A 59 8.30 -18.37 7.51
CA SER A 59 9.73 -18.09 7.67
C SER A 59 10.14 -16.73 7.10
N HIS A 60 11.30 -16.24 7.53
CA HIS A 60 11.90 -15.02 6.96
C HIS A 60 12.13 -15.15 5.45
N LYS A 61 12.55 -16.34 4.98
CA LYS A 61 12.75 -16.63 3.55
C LYS A 61 11.46 -16.43 2.77
N GLU A 62 10.35 -16.99 3.26
CA GLU A 62 9.05 -16.83 2.61
C GLU A 62 8.58 -15.36 2.61
N GLN A 63 8.85 -14.58 3.67
CA GLN A 63 8.56 -13.14 3.65
C GLN A 63 9.35 -12.39 2.57
N LEU A 64 10.64 -12.71 2.38
CA LEU A 64 11.48 -12.11 1.35
C LEU A 64 11.02 -12.50 -0.06
N GLU A 65 10.57 -13.75 -0.25
CA GLU A 65 9.97 -14.20 -1.51
C GLU A 65 8.67 -13.43 -1.80
N ASN A 66 7.81 -13.23 -0.80
CA ASN A 66 6.60 -12.42 -0.92
C ASN A 66 6.91 -10.95 -1.26
N PHE A 67 7.90 -10.35 -0.60
CA PHE A 67 8.36 -9.00 -0.92
C PHE A 67 8.87 -8.90 -2.38
N SER A 68 9.69 -9.86 -2.80
CA SER A 68 10.22 -9.92 -4.16
C SER A 68 9.11 -10.10 -5.20
N SER A 69 8.09 -10.92 -4.90
CA SER A 69 6.92 -11.09 -5.75
C SER A 69 6.13 -9.78 -5.88
N ALA A 70 5.84 -9.10 -4.75
CA ALA A 70 5.13 -7.83 -4.75
C ALA A 70 5.87 -6.72 -5.53
N LEU A 71 7.20 -6.69 -5.45
CA LEU A 71 8.02 -5.75 -6.23
C LEU A 71 7.89 -6.05 -7.73
N LYS A 72 8.03 -7.32 -8.14
CA LYS A 72 7.89 -7.71 -9.55
C LYS A 72 6.50 -7.34 -10.10
N THR A 73 5.43 -7.56 -9.33
CA THR A 73 4.07 -7.18 -9.73
C THR A 73 3.91 -5.65 -9.85
N SER A 74 4.50 -4.88 -8.94
CA SER A 74 4.35 -3.42 -8.90
C SER A 74 5.15 -2.71 -9.99
N TYR A 75 6.26 -3.29 -10.46
CA TYR A 75 7.22 -2.67 -11.39
C TYR A 75 7.47 -3.49 -12.68
N ALA A 76 6.51 -4.34 -13.07
CA ALA A 76 6.64 -5.35 -14.13
C ALA A 76 7.11 -4.86 -15.51
N ASN A 77 7.20 -3.56 -15.77
CA ASN A 77 7.63 -2.98 -17.04
C ASN A 77 9.03 -2.33 -17.04
N GLY A 78 9.92 -2.59 -16.07
CA GLY A 78 11.27 -2.00 -16.16
C GLY A 78 12.34 -2.35 -15.14
N LEU A 79 12.10 -3.26 -14.19
CA LEU A 79 13.11 -3.61 -13.18
C LEU A 79 13.58 -5.07 -13.34
N PRO A 80 14.82 -5.33 -13.79
CA PRO A 80 15.43 -6.65 -13.72
C PRO A 80 15.73 -6.98 -12.25
N LEU A 81 14.74 -7.48 -11.52
CA LEU A 81 14.91 -7.89 -10.13
C LEU A 81 15.34 -9.36 -10.08
N ALA A 82 16.62 -9.60 -9.76
CA ALA A 82 17.08 -10.91 -9.34
C ALA A 82 16.34 -11.30 -8.05
N THR A 83 15.81 -12.52 -8.00
CA THR A 83 15.26 -13.07 -6.76
C THR A 83 16.43 -13.28 -5.79
N PRO A 84 16.44 -12.68 -4.58
CA PRO A 84 17.48 -12.95 -3.60
C PRO A 84 17.49 -14.45 -3.28
N GLY A 85 18.66 -15.08 -3.44
CA GLY A 85 18.89 -16.49 -3.11
C GLY A 85 19.21 -16.71 -1.63
#